data_AF-A0A820C7R3-F1
#
_entry.id   AF-A0A820C7R3-F1
#
_cell.length_a   1.000
_cell.length_b   1.000
_cell.length_c   1.000
_cell.angle_alpha   90.00
_cell.angle_beta   90.00
_cell.angle_gamma   90.00
#
_symmetry.space_group_name_H-M   'P 1'
#
loop_
_entity.id
_entity.type
_entity.pdbx_description
1 polymer ?
#
loop_
_entity_poly.entity_id
_entity_poly.type
_entity_poly.pdbx_seq_one_letter_code
_entity_poly.pdbx_strand_id
1 'polypeptide(L)'
;MLTDEILRAQACKAAQTEGRNARHEVRSRSKSASKDTSFNPTLELARSTTHMEDHQYRNIIDTIPKFSGESRENITDWLDIVSLKFNLLGYDSRQKRRFIPQYLAGNTLKWHLTHREELSSWEEYILAFTSAFPRIITTSRDLNLRMLQDRKQGVTEPFTECYASVIDLCYKHDPNMADFQIIDWLKAVISGCLLFCYGVTVICISRHLLMQLLRRPTPLRPDHPSGSAYTIT
;
A
#
# COMPACT_ATOMS: atom_id res chain seq x y z
N MET A 1 46.99 -34.26 5.58
CA MET A 1 45.86 -33.49 6.16
C MET A 1 44.61 -33.50 5.28
N LEU A 2 44.71 -33.50 3.94
CA LEU A 2 43.53 -33.51 3.04
C LEU A 2 42.70 -34.82 3.08
N THR A 3 43.34 -35.95 3.43
CA THR A 3 42.70 -37.27 3.45
C THR A 3 41.75 -37.48 4.63
N ASP A 4 42.01 -36.84 5.78
CA ASP A 4 41.15 -36.94 6.97
C ASP A 4 39.84 -36.16 6.80
N GLU A 5 39.86 -35.05 6.06
CA GLU A 5 38.67 -34.26 5.77
C GLU A 5 37.69 -35.00 4.86
N ILE A 6 38.20 -35.73 3.87
CA ILE A 6 37.39 -36.53 2.94
C ILE A 6 36.72 -37.71 3.67
N LEU A 7 37.44 -38.37 4.58
CA LEU A 7 36.90 -39.45 5.41
C LEU A 7 35.78 -38.97 6.34
N ARG A 8 35.93 -37.78 6.95
CA ARG A 8 34.85 -37.18 7.79
C ARG A 8 33.63 -36.78 6.97
N ALA A 9 33.83 -36.22 5.77
CA ALA A 9 32.72 -35.84 4.89
C ALA A 9 31.92 -37.05 4.38
N GLN A 10 32.57 -38.20 4.15
CA GLN A 10 31.88 -39.43 3.76
C GLN A 10 31.11 -40.07 4.93
N ALA A 11 31.66 -40.05 6.15
CA ALA A 11 30.96 -40.57 7.34
C ALA A 11 29.66 -39.79 7.65
N CYS A 12 29.65 -38.46 7.49
CA CYS A 12 28.45 -37.65 7.69
C CYS A 12 27.33 -37.94 6.67
N LYS A 13 27.66 -38.32 5.44
CA LYS A 13 26.65 -38.67 4.41
C LYS A 13 26.00 -40.04 4.66
N ALA A 14 26.73 -40.99 5.23
CA ALA A 14 26.18 -42.30 5.60
C ALA A 14 25.14 -42.19 6.74
N ALA A 15 25.41 -41.39 7.77
CA ALA A 15 24.49 -41.19 8.90
C ALA A 15 23.16 -40.49 8.48
N GLN A 16 23.19 -39.62 7.47
CA GLN A 16 21.97 -38.94 6.98
C GLN A 16 21.04 -39.83 6.15
N THR A 17 21.56 -40.89 5.52
CA THR A 17 20.75 -41.79 4.70
C THR A 17 20.01 -42.83 5.55
N GLU A 18 20.59 -43.26 6.66
CA GLU A 18 19.97 -44.22 7.59
C GLU A 18 18.76 -43.61 8.34
N GLY A 19 18.82 -42.33 8.71
CA GLY A 19 17.71 -41.63 9.37
C GLY A 19 16.46 -41.38 8.48
N ARG A 20 16.59 -41.43 7.15
CA ARG A 20 15.46 -41.26 6.23
C ARG A 20 14.63 -42.53 6.05
N ASN A 21 15.24 -43.71 6.16
CA ASN A 21 14.53 -44.98 6.01
C ASN A 21 13.68 -45.32 7.26
N ALA A 22 14.16 -45.01 8.46
CA ALA A 22 13.41 -45.25 9.70
C ALA A 22 12.09 -44.43 9.81
N ARG A 23 11.98 -43.29 9.11
CA ARG A 23 10.78 -42.44 9.15
C ARG A 23 9.63 -42.93 8.27
N HIS A 24 9.91 -43.81 7.30
CA HIS A 24 8.87 -44.31 6.39
C HIS A 24 8.14 -45.56 6.92
N GLU A 25 8.72 -46.29 7.88
CA GLU A 25 8.10 -47.50 8.43
C GLU A 25 7.02 -47.22 9.49
N VAL A 26 7.11 -46.11 10.22
CA VAL A 26 6.12 -45.76 11.26
C VAL A 26 4.78 -45.28 10.66
N ARG A 27 4.76 -44.86 9.39
CA ARG A 27 3.55 -44.31 8.74
C ARG A 27 2.60 -45.37 8.15
N SER A 28 3.02 -46.64 8.10
CA SER A 28 2.24 -47.70 7.43
C SER A 28 1.35 -48.53 8.37
N ARG A 29 1.34 -48.27 9.69
CA ARG A 29 0.66 -49.14 10.67
C ARG A 29 -0.63 -48.63 11.31
N SER A 30 -1.14 -47.46 10.92
CA SER A 30 -2.31 -46.85 11.61
C SER A 30 -3.63 -46.88 10.82
N LYS A 31 -3.79 -47.78 9.84
CA LYS A 31 -4.97 -47.81 8.97
C LYS A 31 -5.80 -49.08 9.13
N SER A 32 -6.24 -49.40 10.35
CA SER A 32 -7.32 -50.37 10.58
C SER A 32 -7.80 -50.35 12.03
N ALA A 33 -8.75 -49.49 12.35
CA ALA A 33 -9.77 -49.71 13.39
C ALA A 33 -10.56 -48.42 13.61
N SER A 34 -11.80 -48.38 13.13
CA SER A 34 -12.97 -48.05 13.95
C SER A 34 -14.13 -47.76 13.00
N LYS A 35 -14.88 -48.82 12.77
CA LYS A 35 -16.25 -48.81 12.26
C LYS A 35 -17.13 -48.62 13.50
N ASP A 36 -18.19 -47.85 13.34
CA ASP A 36 -19.24 -47.51 14.31
C ASP A 36 -19.08 -46.12 14.95
N THR A 37 -19.75 -45.14 14.33
CA THR A 37 -20.13 -43.90 15.02
C THR A 37 -21.57 -43.59 14.65
N SER A 38 -22.41 -43.88 15.63
CA SER A 38 -23.77 -43.38 15.82
C SER A 38 -23.90 -41.91 15.42
N PHE A 39 -24.87 -41.61 14.55
CA PHE A 39 -25.23 -40.25 14.17
C PHE A 39 -25.92 -39.56 15.34
N ASN A 40 -25.21 -38.68 16.05
CA ASN A 40 -25.78 -37.71 16.97
C ASN A 40 -26.27 -36.47 16.19
N PRO A 41 -27.58 -36.15 16.15
CA PRO A 41 -28.12 -35.00 15.40
C PRO A 41 -27.86 -33.64 16.08
N THR A 42 -27.24 -33.60 17.26
CA THR A 42 -27.11 -32.37 18.07
C THR A 42 -25.95 -31.46 17.63
N LEU A 43 -25.19 -31.82 16.60
CA LEU A 43 -23.97 -31.12 16.14
C LEU A 43 -24.19 -30.15 14.97
N GLU A 44 -25.41 -30.06 14.42
CA GLU A 44 -25.68 -29.13 13.30
C GLU A 44 -25.90 -27.68 13.72
N LEU A 45 -26.33 -27.42 14.97
CA LEU A 45 -26.60 -26.05 15.41
C LEU A 45 -25.32 -25.25 15.75
N ALA A 46 -24.19 -25.92 15.97
CA ALA A 46 -22.90 -25.26 16.21
C ALA A 46 -22.18 -24.82 14.92
N ARG A 47 -22.58 -25.33 13.74
CA ARG A 47 -22.01 -24.90 12.45
C ARG A 47 -22.60 -23.59 11.93
N SER A 48 -23.80 -23.21 12.35
CA SER A 48 -24.45 -22.00 11.82
C SER A 48 -23.87 -20.69 12.38
N THR A 49 -23.22 -20.71 13.54
CA THR A 49 -22.57 -19.54 14.14
C THR A 49 -21.23 -19.20 13.48
N THR A 50 -20.58 -20.17 12.83
CA THR A 50 -19.23 -19.99 12.25
C THR A 50 -19.17 -19.03 11.07
N HIS A 51 -20.22 -18.93 10.25
CA HIS A 51 -20.15 -18.15 9.00
C HIS A 51 -20.15 -16.62 9.24
N MET A 52 -20.86 -16.14 10.26
CA MET A 52 -20.92 -14.71 10.57
C MET A 52 -19.63 -14.23 11.25
N GLU A 53 -19.07 -15.04 12.15
CA GLU A 53 -17.80 -14.78 12.81
C GLU A 53 -16.64 -14.78 11.80
N ASP A 54 -16.60 -15.76 10.89
CA ASP A 54 -15.61 -15.83 9.81
C ASP A 54 -15.60 -14.58 8.93
N HIS A 55 -16.78 -14.03 8.61
CA HIS A 55 -16.89 -12.81 7.83
C HIS A 55 -16.37 -11.58 8.59
N GLN A 56 -16.67 -11.48 9.90
CA GLN A 56 -16.15 -10.40 10.74
C GLN A 56 -14.63 -10.46 10.86
N TYR A 57 -14.05 -11.66 11.01
CA TYR A 57 -12.59 -11.83 11.09
C TYR A 57 -11.87 -11.47 9.78
N ARG A 58 -12.44 -11.82 8.62
CA ARG A 58 -11.89 -11.40 7.32
C ARG A 58 -11.86 -9.88 7.19
N ASN A 59 -12.94 -9.20 7.56
CA ASN A 59 -12.98 -7.73 7.53
C ASN A 59 -11.91 -7.11 8.44
N ILE A 60 -11.65 -7.69 9.61
CA ILE A 60 -10.59 -7.19 10.51
C ILE A 60 -9.21 -7.34 9.86
N ILE A 61 -8.94 -8.49 9.23
CA ILE A 61 -7.68 -8.80 8.55
C ILE A 61 -7.43 -7.84 7.38
N ASP A 62 -8.43 -7.62 6.54
CA ASP A 62 -8.30 -6.79 5.33
C ASP A 62 -8.11 -5.29 5.65
N THR A 63 -8.43 -4.86 6.87
CA THR A 63 -8.22 -3.47 7.32
C THR A 63 -6.81 -3.17 7.81
N ILE A 64 -5.94 -4.17 7.93
CA ILE A 64 -4.57 -3.95 8.43
C ILE A 64 -3.73 -3.33 7.30
N PRO A 65 -3.20 -2.10 7.48
CA PRO A 65 -2.39 -1.46 6.45
C PRO A 65 -1.06 -2.20 6.25
N LYS A 66 -0.56 -2.21 5.02
CA LYS A 66 0.80 -2.70 4.74
C LYS A 66 1.84 -1.69 5.21
N PHE A 67 2.98 -2.19 5.66
CA PHE A 67 4.13 -1.38 6.07
C PHE A 67 5.35 -1.70 5.20
N SER A 68 5.83 -0.69 4.50
CA SER A 68 6.98 -0.75 3.60
C SER A 68 8.29 -0.35 4.29
N GLY A 69 8.20 0.39 5.40
CA GLY A 69 9.34 0.98 6.09
C GLY A 69 9.87 2.22 5.37
N GLU A 70 9.08 2.82 4.47
CA GLU A 70 9.39 4.10 3.85
C GLU A 70 9.30 5.24 4.87
N SER A 71 9.97 6.36 4.57
CA SER A 71 10.13 7.48 5.50
C SER A 71 8.83 8.19 5.92
N ARG A 72 7.72 7.80 5.31
CA ARG A 72 6.39 8.39 5.52
C ARG A 72 5.56 7.63 6.55
N GLU A 73 5.98 6.43 6.93
CA GLU A 73 5.24 5.52 7.79
C GLU A 73 5.83 5.53 9.21
N ASN A 74 4.98 5.67 10.23
CA ASN A 74 5.41 5.57 11.63
C ASN A 74 5.29 4.12 12.10
N ILE A 75 6.43 3.49 12.38
CA ILE A 75 6.50 2.10 12.84
C ILE A 75 5.71 1.86 14.13
N THR A 76 5.71 2.81 15.06
CA THR A 76 5.03 2.66 16.35
C THR A 76 3.52 2.61 16.14
N ASP A 77 2.97 3.57 15.40
CA ASP A 77 1.53 3.63 15.11
C ASP A 77 1.07 2.38 14.35
N TRP A 78 1.89 1.90 13.41
CA TRP A 78 1.60 0.67 12.68
C TRP A 78 1.62 -0.57 13.58
N LEU A 79 2.62 -0.71 14.45
CA LEU A 79 2.71 -1.83 15.40
C LEU A 79 1.56 -1.84 16.40
N ASP A 80 1.09 -0.68 16.84
CA ASP A 80 -0.07 -0.56 17.73
C ASP A 80 -1.34 -1.07 17.04
N ILE A 81 -1.57 -0.67 15.79
CA ILE A 81 -2.70 -1.16 14.98
C ILE A 81 -2.63 -2.67 14.81
N VAL A 82 -1.48 -3.21 14.37
CA VAL A 82 -1.31 -4.64 14.15
C VAL A 82 -1.48 -5.44 15.44
N SER A 83 -0.88 -4.97 16.54
CA SER A 83 -0.95 -5.65 17.84
C SER A 83 -2.38 -5.68 18.36
N LEU A 84 -3.11 -4.56 18.27
CA LEU A 84 -4.52 -4.50 18.61
C LEU A 84 -5.33 -5.51 17.80
N LYS A 85 -5.15 -5.55 16.48
CA LYS A 85 -5.89 -6.43 15.58
C LYS A 85 -5.57 -7.90 15.84
N PHE A 86 -4.31 -8.26 16.02
CA PHE A 86 -3.91 -9.63 16.37
C PHE A 86 -4.44 -10.06 17.74
N ASN A 87 -4.48 -9.16 18.71
CA ASN A 87 -5.07 -9.44 20.02
C ASN A 87 -6.59 -9.69 19.91
N LEU A 88 -7.31 -8.91 19.08
CA LEU A 88 -8.74 -9.13 18.82
C LEU A 88 -9.01 -10.48 18.14
N LEU A 89 -8.08 -10.96 17.30
CA LEU A 89 -8.14 -12.28 16.68
C LEU A 89 -7.71 -13.42 17.62
N GLY A 90 -7.27 -13.10 18.84
CA GLY A 90 -6.77 -14.10 19.79
C GLY A 90 -5.45 -14.77 19.35
N TYR A 91 -4.65 -14.10 18.52
CA TYR A 91 -3.39 -14.68 18.05
C TYR A 91 -2.34 -14.72 19.17
N ASP A 92 -1.72 -15.89 19.34
CA ASP A 92 -0.54 -16.06 20.20
C ASP A 92 0.74 -15.53 19.53
N SER A 93 1.83 -15.40 20.29
CA SER A 93 3.11 -14.87 19.80
C SER A 93 3.67 -15.63 18.58
N ARG A 94 3.41 -16.93 18.47
CA ARG A 94 3.86 -17.75 17.32
C ARG A 94 3.01 -17.47 16.09
N GLN A 95 1.69 -17.34 16.25
CA GLN A 95 0.76 -17.00 15.18
C GLN A 95 1.04 -15.59 14.66
N LYS A 96 1.23 -14.60 15.55
CA LYS A 96 1.59 -13.22 15.16
C LYS A 96 2.81 -13.20 14.24
N ARG A 97 3.90 -13.88 14.63
CA ARG A 97 5.12 -14.01 13.80
C ARG A 97 4.87 -14.74 12.49
N ARG A 98 3.98 -15.73 12.45
CA ARG A 98 3.66 -16.47 11.23
C ARG A 98 2.87 -15.61 10.22
N PHE A 99 1.98 -14.74 10.70
CA PHE A 99 1.07 -13.96 9.84
C PHE A 99 1.60 -12.57 9.50
N ILE A 100 2.53 -12.01 10.29
CA ILE A 100 3.08 -10.67 10.05
C ILE A 100 3.58 -10.41 8.61
N PRO A 101 4.18 -11.36 7.87
CA PRO A 101 4.72 -11.08 6.53
C PRO A 101 3.67 -10.65 5.50
N GLN A 102 2.40 -10.98 5.73
CA GLN A 102 1.29 -10.60 4.84
C GLN A 102 1.06 -9.08 4.82
N TYR A 103 1.48 -8.40 5.89
CA TYR A 103 1.31 -6.96 6.09
C TYR A 103 2.62 -6.19 5.90
N LEU A 104 3.68 -6.84 5.43
CA LEU A 104 4.96 -6.21 5.14
C LEU A 104 5.15 -6.06 3.63
N ALA A 105 5.89 -5.03 3.22
CA ALA A 105 6.23 -4.75 1.83
C ALA A 105 7.68 -4.25 1.69
N GLY A 106 8.24 -4.33 0.48
CA GLY A 106 9.57 -3.75 0.20
C GLY A 106 10.68 -4.23 1.15
N ASN A 107 11.38 -3.28 1.77
CA ASN A 107 12.55 -3.54 2.60
C ASN A 107 12.21 -4.24 3.92
N THR A 108 11.02 -3.99 4.49
CA THR A 108 10.60 -4.61 5.76
C THR A 108 10.31 -6.10 5.58
N LEU A 109 9.67 -6.48 4.46
CA LEU A 109 9.44 -7.88 4.13
C LEU A 109 10.78 -8.61 3.90
N LYS A 110 11.72 -7.97 3.18
CA LYS A 110 13.06 -8.53 2.97
C LYS A 110 13.79 -8.75 4.31
N TRP A 111 13.74 -7.77 5.20
CA TRP A 111 14.32 -7.86 6.54
C TRP A 111 13.68 -8.97 7.38
N HIS A 112 12.35 -9.13 7.32
CA HIS A 112 11.66 -10.22 8.02
C HIS A 112 12.18 -11.58 7.57
N LEU A 113 12.27 -11.78 6.26
CA LEU A 113 12.70 -13.08 5.69
C LEU A 113 14.10 -13.49 6.11
N THR A 114 15.00 -12.52 6.39
CA THR A 114 16.37 -12.81 6.83
C THR A 114 16.49 -13.06 8.33
N HIS A 115 15.63 -12.48 9.17
CA HIS A 115 15.77 -12.55 10.64
C HIS A 115 14.70 -13.41 11.34
N ARG A 116 13.68 -13.90 10.63
CA ARG A 116 12.52 -14.61 11.24
C ARG A 116 12.88 -15.86 12.07
N GLU A 117 14.02 -16.50 11.77
CA GLU A 117 14.45 -17.74 12.43
C GLU A 117 15.19 -17.47 13.75
N GLU A 118 15.77 -16.27 13.89
CA GLU A 118 16.54 -15.84 15.06
C GLU A 118 15.64 -15.32 16.20
N LEU A 119 14.44 -14.85 15.86
CA LEU A 119 13.53 -14.17 16.78
C LEU A 119 12.50 -15.16 17.30
N SER A 120 12.52 -15.51 18.59
CA SER A 120 11.73 -16.61 19.17
C SER A 120 10.41 -16.17 19.80
N SER A 121 10.34 -14.92 20.26
CA SER A 121 9.15 -14.30 20.85
C SER A 121 8.62 -13.13 20.01
N TRP A 122 7.37 -12.70 20.26
CA TRP A 122 6.80 -11.54 19.56
C TRP A 122 7.43 -10.23 20.06
N GLU A 123 7.82 -10.22 21.32
CA GLU A 123 8.46 -9.12 22.02
C GLU A 123 9.89 -8.89 21.47
N GLU A 124 10.68 -9.96 21.30
CA GLU A 124 11.96 -9.91 20.60
C GLU A 124 11.79 -9.42 19.16
N TYR A 125 10.73 -9.87 18.48
CA TYR A 125 10.44 -9.43 17.12
C TYR A 125 10.18 -7.92 17.06
N ILE A 126 9.31 -7.38 17.93
CA ILE A 126 9.03 -5.94 17.99
C ILE A 126 10.30 -5.15 18.27
N LEU A 127 11.12 -5.60 19.23
CA LEU A 127 12.36 -4.92 19.60
C LEU A 127 13.34 -4.87 18.41
N ALA A 128 13.58 -6.02 17.78
CA ALA A 128 14.48 -6.10 16.63
C ALA A 128 13.94 -5.30 15.43
N PHE A 129 12.63 -5.36 15.20
CA PHE A 129 11.98 -4.67 14.08
C PHE A 129 11.99 -3.15 14.26
N THR A 130 11.68 -2.64 15.45
CA THR A 130 11.77 -1.20 15.76
C THR A 130 13.21 -0.70 15.75
N SER A 131 14.18 -1.54 16.12
CA SER A 131 15.61 -1.19 15.98
C SER A 131 16.08 -1.14 14.53
N ALA A 132 15.55 -2.00 13.66
CA ALA A 132 15.89 -2.02 12.23
C ALA A 132 15.21 -0.91 11.43
N PHE A 133 14.00 -0.53 11.85
CA PHE A 133 13.20 0.54 11.25
C PHE A 133 12.95 1.61 12.32
N PRO A 134 14.00 2.36 12.72
CA PRO A 134 13.88 3.34 13.78
C PRO A 134 12.79 4.33 13.44
N ARG A 135 12.02 4.71 14.47
CA ARG A 135 11.04 5.80 14.37
C ARG A 135 11.77 7.00 13.79
N ILE A 136 11.36 7.42 12.60
CA ILE A 136 11.70 8.75 12.14
C ILE A 136 10.91 9.66 13.07
N ILE A 137 11.58 10.17 14.09
CA ILE A 137 11.07 11.29 14.86
C ILE A 137 11.13 12.45 13.88
N THR A 138 10.10 12.57 13.04
CA THR A 138 9.84 13.78 12.28
C THR A 138 9.70 14.84 13.35
N THR A 139 10.74 15.66 13.51
CA THR A 139 10.65 16.81 14.40
C THR A 139 9.45 17.65 13.93
N SER A 140 8.86 18.48 14.81
CA SER A 140 7.82 19.41 14.35
C SER A 140 8.30 20.19 13.11
N ARG A 141 9.59 20.55 13.10
CA ARG A 141 10.28 21.15 11.97
C ARG A 141 10.22 20.31 10.69
N ASP A 142 10.51 19.02 10.73
CA ASP A 142 10.46 18.12 9.57
C ASP A 142 9.02 17.92 9.07
N LEU A 143 8.05 17.84 9.99
CA LEU A 143 6.63 17.76 9.63
C LEU A 143 6.19 19.04 8.91
N ASN A 144 6.54 20.21 9.45
CA ASN A 144 6.21 21.50 8.83
C ASN A 144 6.91 21.66 7.47
N LEU A 145 8.16 21.22 7.33
CA LEU A 145 8.85 21.20 6.04
C LEU A 145 8.10 20.37 5.01
N ARG A 146 7.63 19.20 5.43
CA ARG A 146 6.88 18.30 4.56
C ARG A 146 5.52 18.90 4.19
N MET A 147 4.83 19.52 5.14
CA MET A 147 3.58 20.25 4.86
C MET A 147 3.82 21.37 3.85
N LEU A 148 4.95 22.09 3.91
CA LEU A 148 5.34 23.08 2.90
C LEU A 148 5.56 22.44 1.52
N GLN A 149 6.27 21.32 1.46
CA GLN A 149 6.56 20.60 0.20
C GLN A 149 5.30 20.06 -0.48
N ASP A 150 4.36 19.53 0.31
CA ASP A 150 3.12 18.93 -0.19
C ASP A 150 2.03 20.00 -0.46
N ARG A 151 2.22 21.25 -0.01
CA ARG A 151 1.24 22.32 -0.16
C ARG A 151 1.09 22.74 -1.62
N LYS A 152 -0.16 22.78 -2.08
CA LYS A 152 -0.57 23.36 -3.37
C LYS A 152 -1.80 24.22 -3.14
N GLN A 153 -1.89 25.38 -3.78
CA GLN A 153 -3.11 26.19 -3.72
C GLN A 153 -4.28 25.37 -4.28
N GLY A 154 -5.41 25.32 -3.57
CA GLY A 154 -6.62 24.67 -4.05
C GLY A 154 -7.24 25.43 -5.23
N VAL A 155 -7.95 24.74 -6.13
CA VAL A 155 -8.58 25.36 -7.31
C VAL A 155 -9.59 26.44 -6.94
N THR A 156 -10.30 26.26 -5.82
CA THR A 156 -11.29 27.20 -5.29
C THR A 156 -10.76 28.00 -4.11
N GLU A 157 -9.48 27.83 -3.75
CA GLU A 157 -8.91 28.43 -2.55
C GLU A 157 -8.45 29.88 -2.85
N PRO A 158 -8.95 30.87 -2.09
CA PRO A 158 -8.48 32.25 -2.20
C PRO A 158 -6.97 32.35 -1.95
N PHE A 159 -6.30 33.20 -2.73
CA PHE A 159 -4.85 33.40 -2.59
C PHE A 159 -4.45 33.82 -1.16
N THR A 160 -5.27 34.63 -0.49
CA THR A 160 -5.01 35.12 0.88
C THR A 160 -4.93 33.99 1.91
N GLU A 161 -5.78 32.96 1.79
CA GLU A 161 -5.78 31.80 2.69
C GLU A 161 -4.55 30.93 2.43
N CYS A 162 -4.23 30.69 1.15
CA CYS A 162 -3.03 29.97 0.77
C CYS A 162 -1.76 30.69 1.26
N TYR A 163 -1.68 32.01 1.08
CA TYR A 163 -0.56 32.83 1.52
C TYR A 163 -0.37 32.73 3.04
N ALA A 164 -1.43 32.96 3.82
CA ALA A 164 -1.36 32.91 5.29
C ALA A 164 -0.91 31.52 5.78
N SER A 165 -1.42 30.44 5.17
CA SER A 165 -1.04 29.07 5.49
C SER A 165 0.45 28.79 5.21
N VAL A 166 0.98 29.26 4.08
CA VAL A 166 2.41 29.07 3.74
C VAL A 166 3.31 29.84 4.70
N ILE A 167 2.96 31.09 5.02
CA ILE A 167 3.70 31.92 5.98
C ILE A 167 3.75 31.26 7.36
N ASP A 168 2.60 30.79 7.86
CA ASP A 168 2.51 30.10 9.15
C ASP A 168 3.38 28.84 9.18
N LEU A 169 3.34 28.03 8.12
CA LEU A 169 4.19 26.84 8.02
C LEU A 169 5.69 27.19 7.92
N CYS A 170 6.06 28.27 7.22
CA CYS A 170 7.43 28.75 7.16
C CYS A 170 7.97 29.11 8.55
N TYR A 171 7.23 29.89 9.34
CA TYR A 171 7.66 30.27 10.68
C TYR A 171 7.64 29.11 11.69
N LYS A 172 6.72 28.15 11.50
CA LYS A 172 6.71 26.91 12.30
C LYS A 172 7.86 25.97 11.94
N HIS A 173 8.35 26.01 10.70
CA HIS A 173 9.55 25.28 10.29
C HIS A 173 10.82 25.98 10.79
N ASP A 174 10.92 27.29 10.55
CA ASP A 174 12.04 28.11 10.95
C ASP A 174 11.56 29.52 11.38
N PRO A 175 11.59 29.84 12.68
CA PRO A 175 11.17 31.15 13.19
C PRO A 175 11.98 32.32 12.63
N ASN A 176 13.20 32.06 12.12
CA ASN A 176 14.10 33.07 11.57
C ASN A 176 14.22 32.96 10.03
N MET A 177 13.23 32.35 9.36
CA MET A 177 13.23 32.25 7.90
C MET A 177 13.24 33.63 7.25
N ALA A 178 14.16 33.86 6.31
CA ALA A 178 14.26 35.13 5.62
C ALA A 178 13.16 35.29 4.56
N ASP A 179 12.72 36.54 4.33
CA ASP A 179 11.62 36.85 3.40
C ASP A 179 11.81 36.29 1.99
N PHE A 180 13.05 36.28 1.48
CA PHE A 180 13.32 35.74 0.15
C PHE A 180 13.06 34.22 0.06
N GLN A 181 13.31 33.47 1.15
CA GLN A 181 13.03 32.03 1.20
C GLN A 181 11.52 31.76 1.27
N ILE A 182 10.79 32.59 2.02
CA ILE A 182 9.33 32.57 2.07
C ILE A 182 8.74 32.83 0.67
N ILE A 183 9.27 33.81 -0.06
CA ILE A 183 8.85 34.13 -1.43
C ILE A 183 9.09 32.93 -2.36
N ASP A 184 10.20 32.21 -2.22
CA ASP A 184 10.48 31.03 -3.04
C ASP A 184 9.50 29.88 -2.76
N TRP A 185 9.11 29.66 -1.50
CA TRP A 185 8.03 28.74 -1.15
C TRP A 185 6.69 29.14 -1.77
N LEU A 186 6.31 30.41 -1.67
CA LEU A 186 5.07 30.91 -2.28
C LEU A 186 5.07 30.71 -3.79
N LYS A 187 6.17 31.00 -4.48
CA LYS A 187 6.32 30.75 -5.92
C LYS A 187 6.12 29.28 -6.26
N ALA A 188 6.69 28.36 -5.49
CA ALA A 188 6.55 26.91 -5.71
C ALA A 188 5.09 26.46 -5.58
N VAL A 189 4.40 26.91 -4.54
CA VAL A 189 2.99 26.58 -4.26
C VAL A 189 2.04 27.09 -5.37
N ILE A 190 2.28 28.31 -5.87
CA ILE A 190 1.46 28.92 -6.94
C ILE A 190 1.75 28.28 -8.30
N SER A 191 3.02 28.02 -8.61
CA SER A 191 3.45 27.45 -9.90
C SER A 191 2.87 26.05 -10.14
N GLY A 192 2.71 25.26 -9.08
CA GLY A 192 2.07 23.94 -9.16
C GLY A 192 0.60 24.00 -9.62
N CYS A 193 -0.09 25.12 -9.38
CA CYS A 193 -1.49 25.31 -9.77
C CYS A 193 -1.62 25.70 -11.24
N LEU A 194 -0.72 26.56 -11.74
CA LEU A 194 -0.75 27.05 -13.12
C LEU A 194 -0.56 25.93 -14.15
N LEU A 195 0.27 24.93 -13.86
CA LEU A 195 0.42 23.76 -14.76
C LEU A 195 -0.90 22.99 -14.97
N PHE A 196 -1.78 22.93 -13.97
CA PHE A 196 -3.09 22.31 -14.11
C PHE A 196 -4.06 23.17 -14.93
N CYS A 197 -4.04 24.49 -14.72
CA CYS A 197 -4.91 25.40 -15.44
C CYS A 197 -4.52 25.51 -16.93
N TYR A 198 -3.22 25.62 -17.25
CA TYR A 198 -2.78 25.70 -18.64
C TYR A 198 -3.00 24.39 -19.39
N GLY A 199 -2.83 23.22 -18.75
CA GLY A 199 -3.10 21.92 -19.38
C GLY A 199 -4.55 21.75 -19.80
N VAL A 200 -5.50 22.07 -18.92
CA VAL A 200 -6.94 21.93 -19.22
C VAL A 200 -7.41 22.99 -20.22
N THR A 201 -6.91 24.22 -20.13
CA THR A 201 -7.33 25.28 -21.07
C THR A 201 -6.77 25.04 -22.47
N VAL A 202 -5.52 24.56 -22.59
CA VAL A 202 -4.93 24.22 -23.90
C VAL A 202 -5.65 23.01 -24.52
N ILE A 203 -6.02 21.99 -23.73
CA ILE A 203 -6.80 20.85 -24.24
C ILE A 203 -8.22 21.29 -24.65
N CYS A 204 -8.88 22.16 -23.88
CA CYS A 204 -10.21 22.67 -24.20
C CYS A 204 -10.21 23.58 -25.43
N ILE A 205 -9.22 24.47 -25.58
CA ILE A 205 -9.07 25.33 -26.75
C ILE A 205 -8.74 24.48 -27.98
N SER A 206 -7.84 23.50 -27.86
CA SER A 206 -7.48 22.61 -28.97
C SER A 206 -8.65 21.75 -29.43
N ARG A 207 -9.46 21.22 -28.49
CA ARG A 207 -10.66 20.45 -28.82
C ARG A 207 -11.76 21.35 -29.42
N HIS A 208 -11.92 22.58 -28.95
CA HIS A 208 -12.87 23.52 -29.52
C HIS A 208 -12.46 23.96 -30.94
N LEU A 209 -11.18 24.28 -31.17
CA LEU A 209 -10.64 24.58 -32.50
C LEU A 209 -10.71 23.38 -33.44
N LEU A 210 -10.42 22.17 -32.97
CA LEU A 210 -10.55 20.96 -33.76
C LEU A 210 -12.01 20.69 -34.16
N MET A 211 -12.98 20.96 -33.26
CA MET A 211 -14.40 20.84 -33.56
C MET A 211 -14.90 21.93 -34.53
N GLN A 212 -14.31 23.13 -34.49
CA GLN A 212 -14.59 24.20 -35.47
C GLN A 212 -14.01 23.86 -36.85
N LEU A 213 -12.82 23.29 -36.92
CA LEU A 213 -12.17 22.88 -38.18
C LEU A 213 -12.82 21.65 -38.83
N LEU A 214 -13.47 20.78 -38.06
CA LEU A 214 -14.20 19.61 -38.56
C LEU A 214 -15.64 19.94 -39.00
N ARG A 215 -16.19 21.11 -38.65
CA ARG A 215 -17.40 21.63 -39.28
C ARG A 215 -17.06 22.15 -40.68
N ARG A 216 -17.00 21.23 -41.65
CA ARG A 216 -17.00 21.61 -43.06
C ARG A 216 -18.26 22.45 -43.33
N PRO A 217 -18.15 23.64 -43.93
CA PRO A 217 -19.31 24.37 -44.40
C PRO A 217 -20.03 23.52 -45.44
N THR A 218 -21.31 23.24 -45.19
CA THR A 218 -22.17 22.55 -46.14
C THR A 218 -22.17 23.35 -47.44
N PRO A 219 -21.86 22.73 -48.60
CA PRO A 219 -21.82 23.47 -49.85
C PRO A 219 -23.20 24.09 -50.12
N LEU A 220 -23.21 25.41 -50.30
CA LEU A 220 -24.38 26.17 -50.71
C LEU A 220 -24.92 25.59 -52.01
N ARG A 221 -26.16 25.13 -51.94
CA ARG A 221 -26.90 24.55 -53.05
C ARG A 221 -27.06 25.63 -54.13
N PRO A 222 -26.66 25.39 -55.39
CA PRO A 222 -26.83 26.38 -56.44
C PRO A 222 -28.32 26.56 -56.73
N ASP A 223 -28.77 27.81 -56.68
CA ASP A 223 -30.13 28.20 -57.04
C ASP A 223 -30.38 27.87 -58.51
N HIS A 224 -31.43 27.11 -58.75
CA HIS A 224 -31.94 26.82 -60.09
C HIS A 224 -32.62 28.07 -60.66
N PRO A 225 -32.23 28.55 -61.86
CA PRO A 225 -33.01 29.55 -62.57
C PRO A 225 -34.28 28.88 -63.13
N SER A 226 -35.43 29.23 -62.55
CA SER A 226 -36.74 28.93 -63.12
C SER A 226 -36.98 29.85 -64.31
N GLY A 227 -36.77 29.32 -65.52
CA GLY A 227 -37.25 29.91 -66.76
C GLY A 227 -38.53 29.20 -67.21
N SER A 228 -39.58 29.98 -67.50
CA SER A 228 -40.65 29.66 -68.47
C SER A 228 -41.49 30.94 -68.63
N ALA A 229 -41.29 31.76 -69.66
CA ALA A 229 -41.83 31.62 -71.01
C ALA A 229 -43.36 31.54 -71.02
N TYR A 230 -44.03 32.62 -71.47
CA TYR A 230 -45.21 32.58 -72.34
C TYR A 230 -45.28 33.85 -73.22
N THR A 231 -45.48 33.59 -74.50
CA THR A 231 -45.73 34.52 -75.63
C THR A 231 -47.25 34.55 -75.91
N ILE A 232 -47.68 35.39 -76.88
CA ILE A 232 -48.98 35.40 -77.61
C ILE A 232 -50.02 36.30 -76.90
N THR A 233 -50.61 37.38 -77.47
CA THR A 233 -50.89 37.82 -78.85
C THR A 233 -51.01 39.35 -78.87
#